data_AF-A0A9N8HW21-F1
#
_entry.id   AF-A0A9N8HW21-F1
#
_cell.length_a   1.000
_cell.length_b   1.000
_cell.length_c   1.000
_cell.angle_alpha   90.00
_cell.angle_beta   90.00
_cell.angle_gamma   90.00
#
_symmetry.space_group_name_H-M   'P 1'
#
loop_
_entity.id
_entity.type
_entity.pdbx_description
1 polymer ?
#
loop_
_entity_poly.entity_id
_entity_poly.type
_entity_poly.pdbx_seq_one_letter_code
_entity_poly.pdbx_strand_id
1 'polypeptide(L)'
;MMANMKKATAINKKQQPTSSSKDRDEMLARFLTCESLNDIILQGTDGVQVPANRFLLAARSNVFMGMLLGKFQESSLPVVELGFSGSVIKAVVEFVLTDTAQVLVCKNRDALVVDINEQIEALVSLAEAAPYFDLAGLTELVFESFEMTLNEHPCSAFAALQACRMAGIAVPEEFVKTAKSWVQMAQPTSVTANHVACLSTSVMEEILMDPEMEMTEYELFQMLSLWAAGDPGRRKAEAADLCNHISLERISLENLATTVATSGLATSDQLGEAYKNHAFALQKLLPPTTTTFEAPRKISWFSERPKKCQHKKSEIQQFCH
;
A
#
# COMPACT_ATOMS: atom_id res chain seq x y z
N MET A 1 -66.45 21.39 50.31
CA MET A 1 -65.39 20.63 51.00
C MET A 1 -64.96 19.49 50.09
N MET A 2 -63.66 19.44 49.78
CA MET A 2 -62.79 18.31 49.37
C MET A 2 -63.46 17.08 48.70
N ALA A 3 -63.01 16.57 47.55
CA ALA A 3 -61.62 16.28 47.23
C ALA A 3 -61.37 16.19 45.71
N ASN A 4 -60.40 16.98 45.26
CA ASN A 4 -59.66 16.82 44.01
C ASN A 4 -58.49 15.87 44.29
N MET A 5 -58.31 14.78 43.53
CA MET A 5 -56.97 14.20 43.35
C MET A 5 -56.88 13.20 42.18
N LYS A 6 -56.15 13.65 41.15
CA LYS A 6 -55.15 12.94 40.33
C LYS A 6 -55.62 11.70 39.52
N LYS A 7 -55.87 11.93 38.23
CA LYS A 7 -55.44 11.00 37.17
C LYS A 7 -54.36 11.68 36.33
N ALA A 8 -53.14 11.17 36.45
CA ALA A 8 -52.01 11.53 35.63
C ALA A 8 -52.19 10.89 34.25
N THR A 9 -52.34 11.74 33.22
CA THR A 9 -52.26 11.30 31.82
C THR A 9 -50.79 11.09 31.50
N ALA A 10 -50.36 9.83 31.48
CA ALA A 10 -49.04 9.43 31.00
C ALA A 10 -48.97 9.73 29.50
N ILE A 11 -48.24 10.78 29.14
CA ILE A 11 -47.81 11.04 27.77
C ILE A 11 -46.81 9.93 27.44
N ASN A 12 -47.30 8.93 26.72
CA ASN A 12 -46.48 7.87 26.14
C ASN A 12 -45.66 8.48 24.99
N LYS A 13 -44.54 9.13 25.31
CA LYS A 13 -43.47 9.40 24.35
C LYS A 13 -42.91 8.04 23.95
N LYS A 14 -43.52 7.43 22.92
CA LYS A 14 -42.82 6.44 22.10
C LYS A 14 -41.58 7.15 21.55
N GLN A 15 -40.44 6.86 22.15
CA GLN A 15 -39.14 7.11 21.55
C GLN A 15 -39.15 6.41 20.19
N GLN A 16 -39.19 7.20 19.13
CA GLN A 16 -38.83 6.73 17.79
C GLN A 16 -37.38 6.19 17.90
N PRO A 17 -37.10 4.98 17.41
CA PRO A 17 -35.72 4.56 17.22
C PRO A 17 -35.07 5.50 16.20
N THR A 18 -33.93 6.07 16.57
CA THR A 18 -33.13 7.01 15.77
C THR A 18 -32.59 6.31 14.53
N SER A 19 -33.26 6.48 13.39
CA SER A 19 -32.83 5.98 12.06
C SER A 19 -31.84 6.93 11.36
N SER A 20 -31.01 7.65 12.11
CA SER A 20 -30.54 8.97 11.64
C SER A 20 -29.25 9.02 10.81
N SER A 21 -28.48 7.94 10.64
CA SER A 21 -27.26 7.96 9.79
C SER A 21 -27.31 6.98 8.62
N LYS A 22 -27.71 5.72 8.85
CA LYS A 22 -27.78 4.70 7.79
C LYS A 22 -28.74 5.08 6.66
N ASP A 23 -29.91 5.62 7.00
CA ASP A 23 -30.89 6.08 6.02
C ASP A 23 -30.36 7.25 5.17
N ARG A 24 -29.51 8.10 5.76
CA ARG A 24 -28.89 9.24 5.07
C ARG A 24 -27.82 8.77 4.10
N ASP A 25 -26.94 7.86 4.53
CA ASP A 25 -25.84 7.38 3.70
C ASP A 25 -26.39 6.52 2.54
N GLU A 26 -27.46 5.75 2.77
CA GLU A 26 -28.19 5.04 1.71
C GLU A 26 -28.87 6.01 0.72
N MET A 27 -29.46 7.11 1.22
CA MET A 27 -30.01 8.17 0.36
C MET A 27 -28.92 8.86 -0.46
N LEU A 28 -27.75 9.13 0.11
CA LEU A 28 -26.61 9.74 -0.59
C LEU A 28 -26.00 8.78 -1.62
N ALA A 29 -25.93 7.49 -1.33
CA ALA A 29 -25.49 6.47 -2.28
C ALA A 29 -26.38 6.38 -3.53
N ARG A 30 -27.66 6.80 -3.45
CA ARG A 30 -28.52 6.89 -4.65
C ARG A 30 -28.05 7.93 -5.66
N PHE A 31 -27.29 8.95 -5.25
CA PHE A 31 -26.70 9.91 -6.19
C PHE A 31 -25.62 9.26 -7.06
N LEU A 32 -24.94 8.22 -6.58
CA LEU A 32 -23.96 7.47 -7.38
C LEU A 32 -24.61 6.68 -8.52
N THR A 33 -25.87 6.28 -8.38
CA THR A 33 -26.55 5.38 -9.33
C THR A 33 -27.63 6.06 -10.17
N CYS A 34 -28.03 7.28 -9.82
CA CYS A 34 -29.10 8.01 -10.49
C CYS A 34 -28.54 9.05 -11.48
N GLU A 35 -28.42 8.66 -12.75
CA GLU A 35 -27.88 9.52 -13.81
C GLU A 35 -28.59 10.87 -13.95
N SER A 36 -29.90 10.94 -13.70
CA SER A 36 -30.69 12.17 -13.83
C SER A 36 -30.34 13.24 -12.78
N LEU A 37 -29.61 12.88 -11.72
CA LEU A 37 -29.17 13.82 -10.68
C LEU A 37 -27.76 14.35 -10.93
N ASN A 38 -27.00 13.76 -11.86
CA ASN A 38 -25.63 14.17 -12.14
C ASN A 38 -25.61 15.34 -13.13
N ASP A 39 -24.90 16.41 -12.80
CA ASP A 39 -24.81 17.64 -13.59
C ASP A 39 -23.40 17.87 -14.18
N ILE A 40 -22.48 16.94 -13.92
CA ILE A 40 -21.11 16.94 -14.42
C ILE A 40 -20.60 15.50 -14.61
N ILE A 41 -19.68 15.33 -15.55
CA ILE A 41 -18.89 14.12 -15.73
C ILE A 41 -17.42 14.45 -15.44
N LEU A 42 -16.80 13.68 -14.56
CA LEU A 42 -15.36 13.72 -14.33
C LEU A 42 -14.71 12.63 -15.17
N GLN A 43 -13.74 12.98 -16.00
CA GLN A 43 -13.06 12.03 -16.89
C GLN A 43 -11.63 11.79 -16.41
N GLY A 44 -11.27 10.52 -16.27
CA GLY A 44 -9.92 10.11 -15.92
C GLY A 44 -8.96 10.09 -17.10
N THR A 45 -7.68 9.97 -16.80
CA THR A 45 -6.58 9.81 -17.78
C THR A 45 -6.71 8.54 -18.62
N ASP A 46 -7.46 7.55 -18.13
CA ASP A 46 -7.83 6.31 -18.79
C ASP A 46 -9.11 6.43 -19.65
N GLY A 47 -9.69 7.64 -19.75
CA GLY A 47 -10.92 7.91 -20.49
C GLY A 47 -12.19 7.44 -19.79
N VAL A 48 -12.09 6.85 -18.60
CA VAL A 48 -13.25 6.42 -17.81
C VAL A 48 -14.00 7.66 -17.30
N GLN A 49 -15.31 7.65 -17.51
CA GLN A 49 -16.19 8.74 -17.12
C GLN A 49 -16.93 8.41 -15.82
N VAL A 50 -16.86 9.32 -14.86
CA VAL A 50 -17.48 9.22 -13.54
C VAL A 50 -18.52 10.34 -13.41
N PRO A 51 -19.82 10.02 -13.52
CA PRO A 51 -20.90 10.97 -13.28
C PRO A 51 -20.87 11.47 -11.83
N ALA A 52 -21.08 12.76 -11.62
CA ALA A 52 -21.06 13.36 -10.28
C ALA A 52 -21.97 14.60 -10.18
N ASN A 53 -22.00 15.19 -8.97
CA ASN A 53 -22.79 16.37 -8.63
C ASN A 53 -21.86 17.52 -8.24
N ARG A 54 -21.83 18.62 -9.01
CA ARG A 54 -20.96 19.78 -8.75
C ARG A 54 -21.13 20.31 -7.33
N PHE A 55 -22.37 20.45 -6.88
CA PHE A 55 -22.67 20.99 -5.56
C PHE A 55 -22.14 20.10 -4.43
N LEU A 56 -22.26 18.78 -4.54
CA LEU A 56 -21.78 17.85 -3.49
C LEU A 56 -20.26 17.82 -3.43
N LEU A 57 -19.59 17.80 -4.60
CA LEU A 57 -18.13 17.93 -4.69
C LEU A 57 -17.65 19.24 -4.07
N ALA A 58 -18.25 20.36 -4.45
CA ALA A 58 -17.90 21.68 -3.93
C ALA A 58 -18.16 21.83 -2.42
N ALA A 59 -19.22 21.22 -1.90
CA ALA A 59 -19.53 21.27 -0.48
C ALA A 59 -18.50 20.55 0.41
N ARG A 60 -17.75 19.59 -0.16
CA ARG A 60 -16.79 18.74 0.57
C ARG A 60 -15.33 19.05 0.26
N SER A 61 -15.05 19.86 -0.76
CA SER A 61 -13.69 20.19 -1.20
C SER A 61 -13.63 21.64 -1.70
N ASN A 62 -12.71 22.42 -1.12
CA ASN A 62 -12.48 23.79 -1.57
C ASN A 62 -11.91 23.84 -3.00
N VAL A 63 -11.19 22.80 -3.40
CA VAL A 63 -10.65 22.65 -4.75
C VAL A 63 -11.79 22.49 -5.75
N PHE A 64 -12.73 21.57 -5.49
CA PHE A 64 -13.93 21.43 -6.33
C PHE A 64 -14.83 22.67 -6.29
N MET A 65 -14.96 23.35 -5.14
CA MET A 65 -15.69 24.61 -5.03
C MET A 65 -15.11 25.67 -5.97
N GLY A 66 -13.79 25.86 -5.93
CA GLY A 66 -13.09 26.77 -6.82
C GLY A 66 -13.22 26.37 -8.29
N MET A 67 -12.93 25.11 -8.61
CA MET A 67 -12.89 24.59 -9.98
C MET A 67 -14.28 24.58 -10.65
N LEU A 68 -15.31 24.09 -9.94
CA LEU A 68 -16.62 23.79 -10.52
C LEU A 68 -17.65 24.92 -10.35
N LEU A 69 -17.52 25.73 -9.30
CA LEU A 69 -18.45 26.84 -9.02
C LEU A 69 -17.77 28.22 -9.05
N GLY A 70 -16.45 28.26 -9.23
CA GLY A 70 -15.68 29.50 -9.37
C GLY A 70 -15.63 30.01 -10.81
N LYS A 71 -14.56 30.75 -11.12
CA LYS A 71 -14.36 31.42 -12.43
C LYS A 71 -13.42 30.67 -13.37
N PHE A 72 -13.19 29.39 -13.10
CA PHE A 72 -12.39 28.52 -13.95
C PHE A 72 -13.20 28.02 -15.15
N GLN A 73 -12.53 27.57 -16.21
CA GLN A 73 -13.21 27.16 -17.45
C GLN A 73 -14.11 25.94 -17.21
N GLU A 74 -13.64 25.05 -16.33
CA GLU A 74 -14.24 23.82 -15.85
C GLU A 74 -15.66 24.04 -15.30
N SER A 75 -15.95 25.23 -14.74
CA SER A 75 -17.30 25.56 -14.23
C SER A 75 -18.38 25.54 -15.31
N SER A 76 -18.00 25.80 -16.57
CA SER A 76 -18.91 25.82 -17.72
C SER A 76 -18.93 24.52 -18.53
N LEU A 77 -17.99 23.61 -18.27
CA LEU A 77 -17.83 22.38 -19.05
C LEU A 77 -18.72 21.25 -18.51
N PRO A 78 -19.40 20.48 -19.36
CA PRO A 78 -20.17 19.31 -18.94
C PRO A 78 -19.27 18.13 -18.56
N VAL A 79 -18.05 18.08 -19.10
CA VAL A 79 -17.03 17.07 -18.83
C VAL A 79 -15.75 17.77 -18.39
N VAL A 80 -15.18 17.36 -17.26
CA VAL A 80 -13.92 17.90 -16.72
C VAL A 80 -12.91 16.76 -16.63
N GLU A 81 -11.79 16.92 -17.34
CA GLU A 81 -10.69 15.97 -17.31
C GLU A 81 -9.82 16.19 -16.06
N LEU A 82 -9.49 15.10 -15.38
CA LEU A 82 -8.67 15.10 -14.18
C LEU A 82 -7.42 14.25 -14.41
N GLY A 83 -6.31 14.64 -13.77
CA GLY A 83 -5.00 13.96 -13.87
C GLY A 83 -4.92 12.60 -13.16
N PHE A 84 -6.05 11.94 -12.89
CA PHE A 84 -6.13 10.66 -12.18
C PHE A 84 -6.88 9.62 -13.01
N SER A 85 -6.71 8.34 -12.72
CA SER A 85 -7.51 7.29 -13.36
C SER A 85 -8.98 7.38 -12.92
N GLY A 86 -9.90 6.82 -13.72
CA GLY A 86 -11.31 6.80 -13.36
C GLY A 86 -11.60 6.04 -12.08
N SER A 87 -10.81 5.01 -11.74
CA SER A 87 -10.95 4.28 -10.48
C SER A 87 -10.67 5.15 -9.25
N VAL A 88 -9.63 5.99 -9.32
CA VAL A 88 -9.28 6.96 -8.26
C VAL A 88 -10.33 8.06 -8.16
N ILE A 89 -10.77 8.61 -9.31
CA ILE A 89 -11.83 9.63 -9.34
C ILE A 89 -13.12 9.07 -8.75
N LYS A 90 -13.49 7.84 -9.10
CA LYS A 90 -14.66 7.17 -8.53
C LYS A 90 -14.55 7.04 -7.01
N ALA A 91 -13.39 6.64 -6.49
CA ALA A 91 -13.18 6.56 -5.04
C ALA A 91 -13.31 7.93 -4.35
N VAL A 92 -12.81 9.01 -4.98
CA VAL A 92 -12.98 10.38 -4.48
C VAL A 92 -14.46 10.78 -4.44
N VAL A 93 -15.23 10.49 -5.49
CA VAL A 93 -16.66 10.80 -5.56
C VAL A 93 -17.45 9.99 -4.51
N GLU A 94 -17.16 8.69 -4.37
CA GLU A 94 -17.75 7.85 -3.32
C GLU A 94 -17.49 8.41 -1.93
N PHE A 95 -16.24 8.82 -1.66
CA PHE A 95 -15.87 9.41 -0.37
C PHE A 95 -16.61 10.72 -0.10
N VAL A 96 -16.69 11.62 -1.09
CA VAL A 96 -17.44 12.87 -0.96
C VAL A 96 -18.90 12.64 -0.57
N LEU A 97 -19.51 11.56 -1.08
CA LEU A 97 -20.92 11.25 -0.84
C LEU A 97 -21.18 10.44 0.42
N THR A 98 -20.26 9.57 0.82
CA THR A 98 -20.52 8.53 1.83
C THR A 98 -19.48 8.46 2.95
N ASP A 99 -18.46 9.33 2.93
CA ASP A 99 -17.29 9.29 3.82
C ASP A 99 -16.54 7.95 3.79
N THR A 100 -16.75 7.15 2.74
CA THR A 100 -16.06 5.88 2.48
C THR A 100 -15.92 5.64 0.97
N ALA A 101 -15.10 4.68 0.57
CA ALA A 101 -14.93 4.29 -0.82
C ALA A 101 -14.64 2.80 -0.89
N GLN A 102 -15.05 2.15 -1.98
CA GLN A 102 -14.93 0.70 -2.14
C GLN A 102 -13.47 0.23 -2.00
N VAL A 103 -12.52 1.00 -2.53
CA VAL A 103 -11.07 0.71 -2.48
C VAL A 103 -10.50 0.68 -1.05
N LEU A 104 -11.12 1.42 -0.11
CA LEU A 104 -10.70 1.47 1.29
C LEU A 104 -11.13 0.25 2.09
N VAL A 105 -12.17 -0.45 1.62
CA VAL A 105 -12.80 -1.53 2.37
C VAL A 105 -12.10 -2.85 2.07
N CYS A 106 -11.22 -3.28 2.97
CA CYS A 106 -10.71 -4.65 3.03
C CYS A 106 -11.81 -5.58 3.58
N LYS A 107 -12.82 -5.95 2.78
CA LYS A 107 -13.83 -6.95 3.21
C LYS A 107 -13.73 -8.25 2.42
N ASN A 108 -13.74 -9.32 3.21
CA ASN A 108 -13.71 -10.74 2.86
C ASN A 108 -14.55 -11.17 1.64
N ARG A 109 -13.83 -11.84 0.72
CA ARG A 109 -14.11 -13.14 0.05
C ARG A 109 -15.24 -13.34 -0.97
N ASP A 110 -16.30 -12.55 -1.05
CA ASP A 110 -17.45 -12.94 -1.92
C ASP A 110 -17.77 -12.01 -3.11
N ALA A 111 -17.00 -10.95 -3.34
CA ALA A 111 -17.18 -10.09 -4.52
C ALA A 111 -15.82 -9.75 -5.14
N LEU A 112 -15.57 -10.30 -6.34
CA LEU A 112 -14.39 -10.15 -7.20
C LEU A 112 -13.05 -10.05 -6.47
N VAL A 113 -12.21 -11.10 -6.60
CA VAL A 113 -10.81 -11.08 -6.17
C VAL A 113 -10.09 -9.93 -6.91
N VAL A 114 -10.08 -8.74 -6.32
CA VAL A 114 -9.17 -7.66 -6.73
C VAL A 114 -7.78 -8.11 -6.33
N ASP A 115 -6.83 -8.02 -7.25
CA ASP A 115 -5.44 -8.32 -6.94
C ASP A 115 -4.97 -7.37 -5.82
N ILE A 116 -4.34 -7.90 -4.78
CA ILE A 116 -3.85 -7.11 -3.64
C ILE A 116 -2.88 -6.03 -4.12
N ASN A 117 -2.10 -6.30 -5.18
CA ASN A 117 -1.19 -5.33 -5.76
C ASN A 117 -1.96 -4.19 -6.45
N GLU A 118 -3.04 -4.50 -7.20
CA GLU A 118 -3.92 -3.49 -7.78
C GLU A 118 -4.58 -2.62 -6.69
N GLN A 119 -4.97 -3.24 -5.56
CA GLN A 119 -5.51 -2.49 -4.43
C GLN A 119 -4.45 -1.54 -3.83
N ILE A 120 -3.22 -2.02 -3.65
CA ILE A 120 -2.11 -1.20 -3.15
C ILE A 120 -1.82 -0.02 -4.08
N GLU A 121 -1.75 -0.26 -5.40
CA GLU A 121 -1.56 0.78 -6.40
C GLU A 121 -2.68 1.82 -6.37
N ALA A 122 -3.93 1.37 -6.22
CA ALA A 122 -5.08 2.26 -6.08
C ALA A 122 -5.04 3.08 -4.79
N LEU A 123 -4.62 2.48 -3.66
CA LEU A 123 -4.43 3.20 -2.39
C LEU A 123 -3.34 4.26 -2.49
N VAL A 124 -2.20 3.93 -3.11
CA VAL A 124 -1.10 4.89 -3.30
C VAL A 124 -1.52 6.03 -4.24
N SER A 125 -2.24 5.73 -5.32
CA SER A 125 -2.78 6.75 -6.23
C SER A 125 -3.83 7.63 -5.54
N LEU A 126 -4.62 7.07 -4.63
CA LEU A 126 -5.58 7.83 -3.84
C LEU A 126 -4.90 8.69 -2.75
N ALA A 127 -3.75 8.26 -2.24
CA ALA A 127 -2.91 9.04 -1.32
C ALA A 127 -2.33 10.29 -1.99
N GLU A 128 -2.12 10.26 -3.31
CA GLU A 128 -1.78 11.44 -4.11
C GLU A 128 -3.02 12.34 -4.34
N ALA A 129 -4.15 11.75 -4.71
CA ALA A 129 -5.36 12.48 -5.05
C ALA A 129 -6.00 13.20 -3.85
N ALA A 130 -5.98 12.59 -2.65
CA ALA A 130 -6.68 13.12 -1.49
C ALA A 130 -6.16 14.51 -1.05
N PRO A 131 -4.84 14.76 -0.92
CA PRO A 131 -4.31 16.09 -0.70
C PRO A 131 -4.60 17.06 -1.86
N TYR A 132 -4.51 16.57 -3.11
CA TYR A 132 -4.79 17.39 -4.30
C TYR A 132 -6.21 17.96 -4.28
N PHE A 133 -7.20 17.18 -3.83
CA PHE A 133 -8.59 17.61 -3.71
C PHE A 133 -8.94 18.22 -2.34
N ASP A 134 -7.98 18.48 -1.46
CA ASP A 134 -8.21 19.02 -0.10
C ASP A 134 -9.17 18.15 0.73
N LEU A 135 -8.96 16.82 0.70
CA LEU A 135 -9.76 15.81 1.40
C LEU A 135 -8.96 15.15 2.53
N ALA A 136 -8.73 15.88 3.62
CA ALA A 136 -7.93 15.41 4.76
C ALA A 136 -8.44 14.09 5.36
N GLY A 137 -9.76 13.94 5.54
CA GLY A 137 -10.36 12.71 6.08
C GLY A 137 -10.14 11.49 5.18
N LEU A 138 -10.04 11.69 3.86
CA LEU A 138 -9.71 10.61 2.93
C LEU A 138 -8.24 10.20 3.07
N THR A 139 -7.34 11.16 3.27
CA THR A 139 -5.90 10.88 3.45
C THR A 139 -5.67 9.96 4.64
N GLU A 140 -6.33 10.23 5.78
CA GLU A 140 -6.23 9.41 6.98
C GLU A 140 -6.76 7.98 6.73
N LEU A 141 -7.94 7.85 6.11
CA LEU A 141 -8.53 6.54 5.82
C LEU A 141 -7.69 5.73 4.82
N VAL A 142 -7.11 6.37 3.81
CA VAL A 142 -6.22 5.70 2.84
C VAL A 142 -5.01 5.13 3.55
N PHE A 143 -4.40 5.88 4.46
CA PHE A 143 -3.24 5.40 5.22
C PHE A 143 -3.62 4.25 6.16
N GLU A 144 -4.75 4.34 6.88
CA GLU A 144 -5.25 3.26 7.72
C GLU A 144 -5.52 1.98 6.92
N SER A 145 -6.17 2.10 5.76
CA SER A 145 -6.41 0.96 4.86
C SER A 145 -5.09 0.39 4.32
N PHE A 146 -4.14 1.23 3.94
CA PHE A 146 -2.82 0.81 3.48
C PHE A 146 -2.05 0.03 4.55
N GLU A 147 -2.01 0.52 5.79
CA GLU A 147 -1.41 -0.21 6.91
C GLU A 147 -2.12 -1.53 7.17
N MET A 148 -3.45 -1.57 7.09
CA MET A 148 -4.23 -2.79 7.26
C MET A 148 -3.88 -3.82 6.18
N THR A 149 -3.81 -3.41 4.91
CA THR A 149 -3.43 -4.30 3.80
C THR A 149 -2.03 -4.87 3.98
N LEU A 150 -1.03 -4.05 4.38
CA LEU A 150 0.33 -4.53 4.64
C LEU A 150 0.41 -5.46 5.85
N ASN A 151 -0.41 -5.23 6.89
CA ASN A 151 -0.49 -6.13 8.04
C ASN A 151 -1.06 -7.51 7.66
N GLU A 152 -2.05 -7.55 6.78
CA GLU A 152 -2.67 -8.79 6.30
C GLU A 152 -1.81 -9.51 5.25
N HIS A 153 -1.11 -8.74 4.41
CA HIS A 153 -0.29 -9.23 3.31
C HIS A 153 1.11 -8.59 3.31
N PRO A 154 2.02 -8.96 4.23
CA PRO A 154 3.32 -8.29 4.36
C PRO A 154 4.18 -8.26 3.09
N CYS A 155 4.06 -9.26 2.21
CA CYS A 155 4.82 -9.30 0.96
C CYS A 155 4.28 -8.35 -0.12
N SER A 156 3.08 -7.76 0.02
CA SER A 156 2.66 -6.68 -0.87
C SER A 156 3.41 -5.37 -0.60
N ALA A 157 4.24 -5.31 0.46
CA ALA A 157 5.12 -4.19 0.73
C ALA A 157 6.10 -3.89 -0.42
N PHE A 158 6.50 -4.90 -1.22
CA PHE A 158 7.30 -4.71 -2.42
C PHE A 158 6.53 -3.90 -3.49
N ALA A 159 5.28 -4.28 -3.76
CA ALA A 159 4.41 -3.54 -4.67
C ALA A 159 4.10 -2.14 -4.14
N ALA A 160 3.91 -2.02 -2.82
CA ALA A 160 3.67 -0.73 -2.17
C ALA A 160 4.87 0.21 -2.31
N LEU A 161 6.09 -0.28 -2.08
CA LEU A 161 7.30 0.50 -2.24
C LEU A 161 7.49 0.92 -3.71
N GLN A 162 7.26 -0.01 -4.65
CA GLN A 162 7.29 0.29 -6.08
C GLN A 162 6.30 1.39 -6.46
N ALA A 163 5.03 1.26 -6.05
CA ALA A 163 3.98 2.23 -6.35
C ALA A 163 4.32 3.60 -5.77
N CYS A 164 4.80 3.66 -4.52
CA CYS A 164 5.22 4.92 -3.90
C CYS A 164 6.38 5.58 -4.67
N ARG A 165 7.34 4.79 -5.17
CA ARG A 165 8.47 5.31 -5.96
C ARG A 165 8.02 5.83 -7.32
N MET A 166 7.03 5.19 -7.94
CA MET A 166 6.46 5.64 -9.21
C MET A 166 5.67 6.95 -9.05
N ALA A 167 4.90 7.09 -7.97
CA ALA A 167 4.16 8.31 -7.69
C ALA A 167 5.06 9.47 -7.21
N GLY A 168 6.26 9.16 -6.68
CA GLY A 168 7.28 10.15 -6.36
C GLY A 168 6.92 11.04 -5.18
N ILE A 169 7.14 12.34 -5.32
CA ILE A 169 6.96 13.33 -4.23
C ILE A 169 5.50 13.62 -3.88
N ALA A 170 4.56 13.16 -4.71
CA ALA A 170 3.14 13.45 -4.54
C ALA A 170 2.49 12.59 -3.45
N VAL A 171 3.11 11.45 -3.12
CA VAL A 171 2.68 10.55 -2.04
C VAL A 171 3.34 10.98 -0.73
N PRO A 172 2.60 11.02 0.40
CA PRO A 172 3.17 11.37 1.70
C PRO A 172 4.33 10.45 2.12
N GLU A 173 5.35 11.02 2.76
CA GLU A 173 6.58 10.31 3.13
C GLU A 173 6.31 9.13 4.08
N GLU A 174 5.24 9.20 4.85
CA GLU A 174 4.77 8.16 5.76
C GLU A 174 4.47 6.85 5.03
N PHE A 175 3.85 6.89 3.84
CA PHE A 175 3.59 5.68 3.04
C PHE A 175 4.89 5.01 2.62
N VAL A 176 5.86 5.80 2.16
CA VAL A 176 7.19 5.32 1.78
C VAL A 176 7.90 4.67 2.96
N LYS A 177 7.92 5.35 4.12
CA LYS A 177 8.57 4.85 5.34
C LYS A 177 7.94 3.54 5.80
N THR A 178 6.61 3.46 5.80
CA THR A 178 5.88 2.26 6.18
C THR A 178 6.16 1.11 5.21
N ALA A 179 6.03 1.32 3.90
CA ALA A 179 6.33 0.29 2.89
C ALA A 179 7.76 -0.23 3.03
N LYS A 180 8.74 0.68 3.15
CA LYS A 180 10.14 0.34 3.32
C LYS A 180 10.40 -0.47 4.59
N SER A 181 9.83 -0.08 5.72
CA SER A 181 9.95 -0.81 6.99
C SER A 181 9.44 -2.25 6.86
N TRP A 182 8.31 -2.46 6.17
CA TRP A 182 7.79 -3.80 5.91
C TRP A 182 8.67 -4.63 4.98
N VAL A 183 9.26 -4.01 3.94
CA VAL A 183 10.25 -4.69 3.07
C VAL A 183 11.49 -5.10 3.86
N GLN A 184 11.99 -4.24 4.75
CA GLN A 184 13.16 -4.53 5.59
C GLN A 184 12.93 -5.72 6.54
N MET A 185 11.70 -5.87 7.05
CA MET A 185 11.29 -6.98 7.93
C MET A 185 10.74 -8.20 7.17
N ALA A 186 10.76 -8.19 5.84
CA ALA A 186 10.15 -9.24 5.04
C ALA A 186 10.84 -10.58 5.30
N GLN A 187 10.03 -11.63 5.48
CA GLN A 187 10.54 -12.98 5.73
C GLN A 187 10.89 -13.66 4.41
N PRO A 188 12.14 -14.12 4.21
CA PRO A 188 12.62 -14.72 2.97
C PRO A 188 11.73 -15.84 2.42
N THR A 189 11.22 -16.70 3.31
CA THR A 189 10.37 -17.85 2.96
C THR A 189 9.01 -17.47 2.37
N SER A 190 8.56 -16.22 2.56
CA SER A 190 7.29 -15.72 2.04
C SER A 190 7.44 -14.97 0.71
N VAL A 191 8.68 -14.60 0.34
CA VAL A 191 8.95 -13.88 -0.91
C VAL A 191 8.84 -14.86 -2.09
N THR A 192 8.08 -14.48 -3.10
CA THR A 192 7.84 -15.30 -4.30
C THR A 192 8.16 -14.48 -5.54
N ALA A 193 8.28 -15.14 -6.69
CA ALA A 193 8.49 -14.47 -7.97
C ALA A 193 7.44 -13.38 -8.24
N ASN A 194 6.17 -13.60 -7.88
CA ASN A 194 5.09 -12.63 -8.09
C ASN A 194 5.28 -11.35 -7.27
N HIS A 195 5.79 -11.47 -6.04
CA HIS A 195 6.01 -10.31 -5.16
C HIS A 195 7.10 -9.40 -5.71
N VAL A 196 8.19 -9.98 -6.22
CA VAL A 196 9.31 -9.21 -6.76
C VAL A 196 9.10 -8.79 -8.22
N ALA A 197 8.22 -9.46 -8.97
CA ALA A 197 8.03 -9.20 -10.39
C ALA A 197 7.61 -7.76 -10.72
N CYS A 198 6.94 -7.08 -9.78
CA CYS A 198 6.52 -5.68 -9.94
C CYS A 198 7.67 -4.67 -9.85
N LEU A 199 8.80 -5.04 -9.25
CA LEU A 199 9.90 -4.12 -8.94
C LEU A 199 10.63 -3.68 -10.21
N SER A 200 10.90 -2.37 -10.31
CA SER A 200 11.85 -1.83 -11.28
C SER A 200 13.29 -2.11 -10.83
N THR A 201 14.24 -1.99 -11.76
CA THR A 201 15.68 -2.13 -11.51
C THR A 201 16.15 -1.18 -10.40
N SER A 202 15.68 0.07 -10.42
CA SER A 202 16.05 1.10 -9.43
C SER A 202 15.53 0.79 -8.03
N VAL A 203 14.33 0.23 -7.90
CA VAL A 203 13.78 -0.14 -6.59
C VAL A 203 14.44 -1.42 -6.09
N MET A 204 14.75 -2.37 -6.97
CA MET A 204 15.56 -3.54 -6.62
C MET A 204 16.95 -3.14 -6.11
N GLU A 205 17.61 -2.21 -6.80
CA GLU A 205 18.90 -1.63 -6.37
C GLU A 205 18.78 -0.97 -4.99
N GLU A 206 17.74 -0.17 -4.75
CA GLU A 206 17.48 0.45 -3.43
C GLU A 206 17.39 -0.62 -2.33
N ILE A 207 16.66 -1.71 -2.57
CA ILE A 207 16.50 -2.80 -1.59
C ILE A 207 17.83 -3.52 -1.37
N LEU A 208 18.57 -3.82 -2.44
CA LEU A 208 19.87 -4.49 -2.37
C LEU A 208 20.98 -3.62 -1.78
N MET A 209 20.83 -2.30 -1.72
CA MET A 209 21.77 -1.39 -1.08
C MET A 209 21.37 -1.03 0.35
N ASP A 210 20.19 -1.46 0.82
CA ASP A 210 19.69 -1.08 2.13
C ASP A 210 20.46 -1.82 3.25
N PRO A 211 21.16 -1.08 4.14
CA PRO A 211 21.91 -1.68 5.25
C PRO A 211 21.00 -2.20 6.37
N GLU A 212 19.74 -1.75 6.43
CA GLU A 212 18.79 -2.10 7.50
C GLU A 212 17.99 -3.38 7.18
N MET A 213 18.24 -4.03 6.04
CA MET A 213 17.60 -5.29 5.68
C MET A 213 17.90 -6.38 6.69
N GLU A 214 16.85 -7.09 7.13
CA GLU A 214 16.97 -8.25 8.02
C GLU A 214 17.33 -9.55 7.29
N MET A 215 17.35 -9.53 5.94
CA MET A 215 17.77 -10.68 5.13
C MET A 215 19.28 -10.87 5.12
N THR A 216 19.72 -12.13 4.98
CA THR A 216 21.11 -12.50 4.70
C THR A 216 21.48 -12.19 3.24
N GLU A 217 22.78 -12.10 2.93
CA GLU A 217 23.23 -11.92 1.54
C GLU A 217 22.76 -13.06 0.62
N TYR A 218 22.63 -14.28 1.15
CA TYR A 218 22.12 -15.40 0.38
C TYR A 218 20.63 -15.25 0.03
N GLU A 219 19.82 -14.78 0.98
CA GLU A 219 18.39 -14.56 0.76
C GLU A 219 18.14 -13.37 -0.19
N LEU A 220 18.94 -12.31 -0.08
CA LEU A 220 18.95 -11.21 -1.06
C LEU A 220 19.33 -11.71 -2.46
N PHE A 221 20.30 -12.62 -2.56
CA PHE A 221 20.67 -13.26 -3.82
C PHE A 221 19.54 -14.12 -4.40
N GLN A 222 18.83 -14.88 -3.56
CA GLN A 222 17.67 -15.65 -3.99
C GLN A 222 16.55 -14.73 -4.50
N MET A 223 16.28 -13.62 -3.80
CA MET A 223 15.31 -12.61 -4.22
C MET A 223 15.67 -12.00 -5.58
N LEU A 224 16.95 -11.63 -5.78
CA LEU A 224 17.46 -11.13 -7.06
C LEU A 224 17.33 -12.18 -8.17
N SER A 225 17.63 -13.44 -7.87
CA SER A 225 17.49 -14.56 -8.81
C SER A 225 16.03 -14.78 -9.24
N LEU A 226 15.08 -14.68 -8.30
CA LEU A 226 13.64 -14.74 -8.58
C LEU A 226 13.20 -13.59 -9.48
N TRP A 227 13.70 -12.38 -9.23
CA TRP A 227 13.40 -11.21 -10.05
C TRP A 227 13.95 -11.33 -11.48
N ALA A 228 15.20 -11.81 -11.61
CA ALA A 228 15.86 -12.05 -12.89
C ALA A 228 15.14 -13.11 -13.74
N ALA A 229 14.59 -14.16 -13.09
CA ALA A 229 13.85 -15.22 -13.76
C ALA A 229 12.54 -14.74 -14.41
N GLY A 230 11.98 -13.61 -13.98
CA GLY A 230 10.74 -13.04 -14.54
C GLY A 230 10.90 -12.49 -15.96
N ASP A 231 12.11 -12.06 -16.34
CA ASP A 231 12.46 -11.67 -17.72
C ASP A 231 13.92 -12.08 -17.98
N PRO A 232 14.15 -13.33 -18.42
CA PRO A 232 15.49 -13.89 -18.56
C PRO A 232 16.38 -13.17 -19.58
N GLY A 233 15.81 -12.31 -20.43
CA GLY A 233 16.57 -11.51 -21.38
C GLY A 233 17.07 -10.23 -20.74
N ARG A 234 16.15 -9.30 -20.45
CA ARG A 234 16.49 -7.97 -19.96
C ARG A 234 16.94 -7.99 -18.50
N ARG A 235 16.13 -8.57 -17.60
CA ARG A 235 16.40 -8.54 -16.16
C ARG A 235 17.61 -9.37 -15.77
N LYS A 236 17.97 -10.40 -16.55
CA LYS A 236 19.18 -11.18 -16.27
C LYS A 236 20.45 -10.34 -16.40
N ALA A 237 20.55 -9.49 -17.41
CA ALA A 237 21.69 -8.60 -17.59
C ALA A 237 21.74 -7.56 -16.45
N GLU A 238 20.61 -6.90 -16.18
CA GLU A 238 20.50 -5.93 -15.09
C GLU A 238 20.79 -6.58 -13.72
N ALA A 239 20.34 -7.81 -13.49
CA ALA A 239 20.59 -8.54 -12.25
C ALA A 239 22.06 -8.93 -12.06
N ALA A 240 22.79 -9.19 -13.15
CA ALA A 240 24.24 -9.43 -13.06
C ALA A 240 24.97 -8.18 -12.58
N ASP A 241 24.56 -7.00 -13.04
CA ASP A 241 25.10 -5.72 -12.56
C ASP A 241 24.72 -5.47 -11.09
N LEU A 242 23.46 -5.73 -10.72
CA LEU A 242 22.97 -5.57 -9.35
C LEU A 242 23.61 -6.56 -8.36
N CYS A 243 24.12 -7.70 -8.84
CA CYS A 243 24.82 -8.67 -8.01
C CYS A 243 26.07 -8.08 -7.34
N ASN A 244 26.62 -6.97 -7.85
CA ASN A 244 27.72 -6.24 -7.22
C ASN A 244 27.35 -5.63 -5.85
N HIS A 245 26.07 -5.45 -5.56
CA HIS A 245 25.59 -4.96 -4.26
C HIS A 245 25.41 -6.07 -3.22
N ILE A 246 25.66 -7.33 -3.59
CA ILE A 246 25.56 -8.49 -2.69
C ILE A 246 26.98 -8.90 -2.29
N SER A 247 27.22 -8.96 -0.98
CA SER A 247 28.52 -9.35 -0.44
C SER A 247 28.67 -10.88 -0.48
N LEU A 248 29.13 -11.40 -1.61
CA LEU A 248 29.26 -12.85 -1.85
C LEU A 248 30.14 -13.56 -0.81
N GLU A 249 31.11 -12.88 -0.21
CA GLU A 249 31.96 -13.39 0.87
C GLU A 249 31.23 -13.68 2.19
N ARG A 250 29.95 -13.30 2.30
CA ARG A 250 29.07 -13.61 3.42
C ARG A 250 28.05 -14.71 3.10
N ILE A 251 28.17 -15.34 1.94
CA ILE A 251 27.34 -16.49 1.55
C ILE A 251 28.12 -17.77 1.87
N SER A 252 27.45 -18.82 2.36
CA SER A 252 28.14 -20.08 2.62
C SER A 252 28.75 -20.69 1.35
N LEU A 253 29.88 -21.41 1.50
CA LEU A 253 30.60 -22.03 0.38
C LEU A 253 29.73 -23.00 -0.43
N GLU A 254 28.82 -23.72 0.24
CA GLU A 254 27.88 -24.63 -0.40
C GLU A 254 26.91 -23.86 -1.32
N ASN A 255 26.32 -22.78 -0.82
CA ASN A 255 25.40 -21.93 -1.57
C ASN A 255 26.11 -21.16 -2.71
N LEU A 256 27.36 -20.75 -2.51
CA LEU A 256 28.20 -20.17 -3.56
C LEU A 256 28.45 -21.16 -4.71
N ALA A 257 28.82 -22.40 -4.38
CA ALA A 257 29.15 -23.43 -5.36
C ALA A 257 27.93 -23.98 -6.11
N THR A 258 26.76 -23.98 -5.45
CA THR A 258 25.52 -24.51 -6.00
C THR A 258 24.68 -23.40 -6.62
N THR A 259 23.95 -22.62 -5.82
CA THR A 259 22.97 -21.64 -6.29
C THR A 259 23.62 -20.45 -7.01
N VAL A 260 24.66 -19.84 -6.43
CA VAL A 260 25.24 -18.60 -7.00
C VAL A 260 25.97 -18.90 -8.30
N ALA A 261 26.85 -19.90 -8.32
CA ALA A 261 27.62 -20.26 -9.51
C ALA A 261 26.74 -20.74 -10.68
N THR A 262 25.66 -21.49 -10.41
CA THR A 262 24.79 -22.01 -11.49
C THR A 262 23.80 -20.98 -12.04
N SER A 263 23.51 -19.90 -11.30
CA SER A 263 22.60 -18.84 -11.75
C SER A 263 23.11 -18.08 -12.99
N GLY A 264 24.43 -17.98 -13.14
CA GLY A 264 25.08 -17.12 -14.14
C GLY A 264 24.92 -15.61 -13.87
N LEU A 265 24.56 -15.21 -12.64
CA LEU A 265 24.49 -13.80 -12.23
C LEU A 265 25.83 -13.28 -11.71
N ALA A 266 26.60 -14.13 -11.03
CA ALA A 266 27.95 -13.82 -10.57
C ALA A 266 28.99 -14.21 -11.63
N THR A 267 29.96 -13.33 -11.85
CA THR A 267 31.12 -13.57 -12.71
C THR A 267 32.11 -14.54 -12.06
N SER A 268 32.94 -15.20 -12.88
CA SER A 268 34.00 -16.08 -12.38
C SER A 268 35.00 -15.34 -11.49
N ASP A 269 35.25 -14.06 -11.75
CA ASP A 269 36.17 -13.23 -10.98
C ASP A 269 35.60 -12.92 -9.59
N GLN A 270 34.32 -12.50 -9.51
CA GLN A 270 33.61 -12.28 -8.24
C GLN A 270 33.57 -13.55 -7.38
N LEU A 271 33.28 -14.71 -7.99
CA LEU A 271 33.30 -16.00 -7.28
C LEU A 271 34.71 -16.35 -6.79
N GLY A 272 35.73 -16.14 -7.62
CA GLY A 272 37.13 -16.38 -7.25
C GLY A 272 37.57 -15.52 -6.06
N GLU A 273 37.16 -14.25 -6.03
CA GLU A 273 37.42 -13.34 -4.92
C GLU A 273 36.69 -13.78 -3.63
N ALA A 274 35.41 -14.17 -3.73
CA ALA A 274 34.65 -14.69 -2.60
C ALA A 274 35.33 -15.96 -2.01
N TYR A 275 35.67 -16.95 -2.84
CA TYR A 275 36.35 -18.16 -2.38
C TYR A 275 37.70 -17.87 -1.70
N LYS A 276 38.48 -16.94 -2.26
CA LYS A 276 39.75 -16.48 -1.68
C LYS A 276 39.52 -15.85 -0.31
N ASN A 277 38.50 -15.00 -0.16
CA ASN A 277 38.16 -14.36 1.11
C ASN A 277 37.72 -15.38 2.17
N HIS A 278 36.93 -16.40 1.80
CA HIS A 278 36.61 -17.53 2.68
C HIS A 278 37.85 -18.31 3.12
N ALA A 279 38.76 -18.62 2.20
CA ALA A 279 39.99 -19.34 2.52
C ALA A 279 40.85 -18.57 3.53
N PHE A 280 40.96 -17.25 3.38
CA PHE A 280 41.65 -16.40 4.35
C PHE A 280 40.94 -16.31 5.70
N ALA A 281 39.60 -16.26 5.72
CA ALA A 281 38.83 -16.27 6.95
C ALA A 281 39.06 -17.57 7.74
N LEU A 282 39.04 -18.72 7.06
CA LEU A 282 39.34 -20.02 7.66
C LEU A 282 40.78 -20.10 8.20
N GLN A 283 41.75 -19.51 7.50
CA GLN A 283 43.14 -19.46 7.97
C GLN A 283 43.31 -18.63 9.26
N LYS A 284 42.47 -17.60 9.46
CA LYS A 284 42.50 -16.75 10.66
C LYS A 284 41.75 -17.35 11.86
N LEU A 285 40.84 -18.31 11.65
CA LEU A 285 39.92 -18.85 12.67
C LEU A 285 40.39 -20.15 13.36
N LEU A 286 41.69 -20.37 13.52
CA LEU A 286 42.22 -21.48 14.32
C LEU A 286 41.99 -21.15 15.82
N PRO A 287 40.90 -21.58 16.51
CA PRO A 287 40.33 -22.95 16.52
C PRO A 287 38.79 -23.04 16.27
N PRO A 288 38.20 -24.25 16.17
CA PRO A 288 36.97 -24.49 15.42
C PRO A 288 35.72 -24.11 16.22
N THR A 289 35.24 -22.89 16.02
CA THR A 289 33.83 -22.58 16.24
C THR A 289 33.16 -22.46 14.88
N THR A 290 32.06 -23.19 14.74
CA THR A 290 31.13 -23.20 13.61
C THR A 290 30.85 -21.77 13.17
N THR A 291 31.57 -21.33 12.14
CA THR A 291 31.42 -19.99 11.60
C THR A 291 30.19 -20.02 10.71
N THR A 292 29.05 -19.61 11.24
CA THR A 292 27.87 -19.30 10.42
C THR A 292 28.19 -18.04 9.63
N PHE A 293 28.58 -18.21 8.36
CA PHE A 293 28.84 -17.10 7.43
C PHE A 293 27.56 -16.31 7.09
N GLU A 294 26.39 -16.90 7.32
CA GLU A 294 25.07 -16.36 6.97
C GLU A 294 24.50 -15.48 8.10
N ALA A 295 25.17 -14.37 8.38
CA ALA A 295 24.63 -13.35 9.29
C ALA A 295 23.84 -12.29 8.50
N PRO A 296 22.64 -11.86 8.97
CA PRO A 296 21.89 -10.78 8.35
C PRO A 296 22.70 -9.47 8.34
N ARG A 297 22.37 -8.55 7.43
CA ARG A 297 23.06 -7.24 7.36
C ARG A 297 22.89 -6.46 8.64
N LYS A 298 21.66 -6.41 9.14
CA LYS A 298 21.34 -5.87 10.45
C LYS A 298 21.41 -6.96 11.52
N ILE A 299 22.28 -6.78 12.51
CA ILE A 299 22.32 -7.63 13.71
C ILE A 299 21.21 -7.12 14.65
N SER A 300 19.98 -7.63 14.51
CA SER A 300 18.86 -7.20 15.36
C SER A 300 18.94 -7.86 16.74
N TRP A 301 19.31 -7.08 17.75
CA TRP A 301 19.08 -7.44 19.15
C TRP A 301 17.62 -7.10 19.47
N PHE A 302 16.70 -8.04 19.20
CA PHE A 302 15.26 -7.90 19.49
C PHE A 302 14.59 -6.63 18.89
N SER A 303 14.13 -6.68 17.65
CA SER A 303 13.11 -5.75 17.14
C SER A 303 11.72 -6.32 17.43
N GLU A 304 11.02 -5.78 18.44
CA GLU A 304 9.59 -6.00 18.57
C GLU A 304 8.90 -5.50 17.29
N ARG A 305 8.06 -6.34 16.66
CA ARG A 305 7.12 -5.89 15.63
C ARG A 305 6.44 -4.60 16.11
N PRO A 306 6.16 -3.62 15.23
CA PRO A 306 5.43 -2.43 15.64
C PRO A 306 4.06 -2.81 16.24
N LYS A 307 4.02 -2.92 17.57
CA LYS A 307 2.81 -3.21 18.34
C LYS A 307 2.02 -1.91 18.48
N LYS A 308 1.40 -1.45 17.40
CA LYS A 308 0.31 -0.47 17.46
C LYS A 308 -0.72 -0.80 16.40
N CYS A 309 -1.60 -1.75 16.73
CA CYS A 309 -2.99 -1.82 16.26
C CYS A 309 -3.72 -3.00 16.94
N GLN A 310 -3.65 -3.09 18.27
CA GLN A 310 -4.53 -3.97 19.06
C GLN A 310 -5.42 -3.22 20.07
N HIS A 311 -5.33 -1.89 20.12
CA HIS A 311 -6.21 -1.06 20.95
C HIS A 311 -6.95 -0.01 20.11
N LYS A 312 -7.78 -0.51 19.18
CA LYS A 312 -8.99 0.18 18.69
C LYS A 312 -10.01 -0.77 18.05
N LYS A 313 -9.91 -2.09 18.32
CA LYS A 313 -10.92 -3.08 17.93
C LYS A 313 -12.24 -2.96 18.71
N SER A 314 -12.36 -2.02 19.66
CA SER A 314 -13.58 -1.84 20.47
C SER A 314 -14.38 -0.56 20.19
N GLU A 315 -13.98 0.30 19.24
CA GLU A 315 -14.76 1.53 18.94
C GLU A 315 -15.34 1.60 17.52
N ILE A 316 -14.92 0.74 16.59
CA ILE A 316 -15.56 0.63 15.26
C ILE A 316 -16.72 -0.40 15.26
N GLN A 317 -16.85 -1.21 16.32
CA GLN A 317 -17.99 -2.12 16.51
C GLN A 317 -19.23 -1.47 17.16
N GLN A 318 -19.21 -0.15 17.42
CA GLN A 318 -20.37 0.59 17.93
C GLN A 318 -21.06 1.51 16.92
N PHE A 319 -20.61 1.57 15.66
CA PHE A 319 -21.28 2.34 14.60
C PHE A 319 -22.05 1.50 13.57
N CYS A 320 -22.21 0.19 13.81
CA CYS A 320 -23.05 -0.68 13.00
C CYS A 320 -23.95 -1.57 13.85
N HIS A 321 -24.89 -0.95 14.57
CA HIS A 321 -26.22 -1.51 14.78
C HIS A 321 -27.26 -0.43 14.54
#